data_AF-A0A8X7RAZ2-F1
#
_entry.id   AF-A0A8X7RAZ2-F1
#
_cell.length_a   1.000
_cell.length_b   1.000
_cell.length_c   1.000
_cell.angle_alpha   90.00
_cell.angle_beta   90.00
_cell.angle_gamma   90.00
#
_symmetry.space_group_name_H-M   'P 1'
#
loop_
_entity.id
_entity.type
_entity.pdbx_description
1 polymer ?
#
loop_
_entity_poly.entity_id
_entity_poly.type
_entity_poly.pdbx_seq_one_letter_code
_entity_poly.pdbx_strand_id
1 'polypeptide(L)' 'MGRMRMGPLGDPSYLREDEWDETGRTAISLIIVSLDNYSATAIQFGFVENSLTWTHLSQQ' A
#
# COMPACT_ATOMS: atom_id res chain seq x y z
N MET A 1 22.48 -7.79 2.30
CA MET A 1 21.51 -8.91 2.42
C MET A 1 20.27 -8.49 1.66
N GLY A 2 19.79 -9.27 0.70
CA GLY A 2 18.63 -8.90 -0.13
C GLY A 2 17.35 -8.86 0.69
N ARG A 3 16.45 -7.91 0.42
CA ARG A 3 15.11 -7.89 0.99
C ARG A 3 14.37 -9.15 0.54
N MET A 4 13.86 -9.94 1.49
CA MET A 4 13.01 -11.09 1.18
C MET A 4 11.61 -10.58 0.81
N ARG A 5 11.12 -10.96 -0.38
CA ARG A 5 9.73 -10.71 -0.81
C ARG A 5 8.89 -11.97 -0.64
N MET A 6 7.64 -11.81 -0.25
CA MET A 6 6.63 -12.87 -0.22
C MET A 6 5.38 -12.42 -0.98
N GLY A 7 4.78 -13.32 -1.74
CA GLY A 7 3.60 -13.05 -2.57
C GLY A 7 3.91 -12.48 -3.96
N PRO A 8 2.93 -11.86 -4.63
CA PRO A 8 1.55 -11.64 -4.17
C PRO A 8 0.76 -12.95 -3.99
N LEU A 9 -0.24 -12.92 -3.11
CA LEU A 9 -1.23 -13.98 -2.98
C LEU A 9 -2.57 -13.45 -3.51
N GLY A 10 -3.21 -14.20 -4.39
CA GLY A 10 -4.47 -13.79 -5.01
C GLY A 10 -4.67 -14.45 -6.36
N ASP A 11 -5.77 -14.09 -7.02
CA ASP A 11 -6.06 -14.58 -8.36
C ASP A 11 -5.15 -13.85 -9.38
N PRO A 12 -4.31 -14.59 -10.14
CA PRO A 12 -3.38 -14.00 -11.11
C PRO A 12 -4.04 -13.19 -12.22
N SER A 13 -5.34 -13.41 -12.48
CA SER A 13 -6.08 -12.66 -13.50
C SER A 13 -6.29 -11.18 -13.13
N TYR A 14 -6.11 -10.81 -11.86
CA TYR A 14 -6.15 -9.43 -11.38
C TYR A 14 -4.78 -8.75 -11.37
N LEU A 15 -3.69 -9.46 -11.71
CA LEU A 15 -2.38 -8.86 -11.91
C LEU A 15 -2.44 -8.02 -13.19
N ARG A 16 -2.60 -6.70 -13.03
CA ARG A 16 -2.58 -5.72 -14.12
C ARG A 16 -1.16 -5.25 -14.39
N GLU A 17 -0.96 -4.64 -15.56
CA GLU A 17 0.32 -4.02 -15.98
C GLU A 17 0.79 -2.93 -14.99
N ASP A 18 -0.13 -2.33 -14.23
CA ASP A 18 0.15 -1.38 -13.16
C ASP A 18 0.37 -2.08 -11.80
N GLU A 19 1.34 -2.99 -11.72
CA GLU A 19 1.70 -3.67 -10.47
C GLU A 19 2.18 -2.64 -9.44
N TRP A 20 1.46 -2.52 -8.32
CA TRP A 20 1.84 -1.64 -7.23
C TRP A 20 2.94 -2.29 -6.38
N ASP A 21 4.10 -1.63 -6.34
CA ASP A 21 5.26 -2.07 -5.57
C ASP A 21 5.81 -0.91 -4.73
N GLU A 22 5.26 -0.74 -3.52
CA GLU A 22 5.73 0.27 -2.58
C GLU A 22 7.01 -0.21 -1.89
N THR A 23 8.12 0.42 -2.26
CA THR A 23 9.46 0.04 -1.81
C THR A 23 10.01 0.94 -0.70
N GLY A 24 9.32 2.03 -0.33
CA GLY A 24 9.93 3.08 0.47
C GLY A 24 9.05 3.64 1.59
N ARG A 25 9.44 3.35 2.84
CA ARG A 25 9.53 4.25 4.01
C ARG A 25 9.94 3.44 5.25
N THR A 26 10.57 4.08 6.23
CA THR A 26 11.28 3.43 7.35
C THR A 26 10.36 2.60 8.25
N ALA A 27 9.11 3.03 8.43
CA ALA A 27 8.09 2.32 9.18
C ALA A 27 6.68 2.70 8.70
N ILE A 28 5.80 1.71 8.58
CA ILE A 28 4.35 1.91 8.40
C ILE A 28 3.76 2.27 9.76
N SER A 29 3.01 3.37 9.84
CA SER A 29 2.29 3.79 11.05
C SER A 29 0.82 3.40 11.02
N LEU A 30 0.23 3.32 9.83
CA LEU A 30 -1.20 3.09 9.64
C LEU A 30 -1.44 2.26 8.39
N ILE A 31 -2.38 1.33 8.46
CA ILE A 31 -2.91 0.61 7.31
C ILE A 31 -4.41 0.83 7.31
N ILE A 32 -4.94 1.31 6.19
CA ILE A 32 -6.38 1.45 5.97
C ILE A 32 -6.77 0.51 4.84
N VAL A 33 -7.81 -0.28 5.09
CA VAL A 33 -8.39 -1.19 4.09
C VAL A 33 -9.84 -0.78 3.87
N SER A 34 -10.17 -0.46 2.63
CA SER A 34 -11.56 -0.23 2.21
C SER A 34 -12.14 -1.55 1.75
N LEU A 35 -13.35 -1.85 2.22
CA LEU A 35 -14.09 -3.06 1.88
C LEU A 35 -15.42 -2.69 1.25
N ASP A 36 -15.92 -3.56 0.38
CA ASP A 36 -17.35 -3.64 0.10
C ASP A 36 -17.94 -4.91 0.74
N ASN A 37 -19.13 -5.33 0.32
CA ASN A 37 -19.79 -6.51 0.89
C ASN A 37 -19.07 -7.84 0.62
N TYR A 38 -18.09 -7.88 -0.30
CA TYR A 38 -17.50 -9.11 -0.80
C TYR A 38 -15.97 -9.10 -0.86
N SER A 39 -15.35 -7.93 -0.92
CA SER A 39 -13.95 -7.81 -1.29
C SER A 39 -13.26 -6.58 -0.68
N ALA A 40 -11.94 -6.65 -0.60
CA ALA A 40 -11.12 -5.47 -0.39
C ALA A 40 -11.03 -4.68 -1.69
N THR A 41 -11.38 -3.40 -1.63
CA THR A 41 -11.47 -2.51 -2.79
C THR A 41 -10.31 -1.54 -2.88
N ALA A 42 -9.67 -1.21 -1.75
CA ALA A 42 -8.47 -0.40 -1.71
C ALA A 42 -7.64 -0.67 -0.44
N ILE A 43 -6.33 -0.43 -0.54
CA ILE A 43 -5.41 -0.41 0.60
C ILE A 43 -4.60 0.88 0.56
N GLN A 44 -4.40 1.49 1.72
CA GLN A 44 -3.60 2.71 1.88
C GLN A 44 -2.65 2.54 3.06
N PHE A 45 -1.43 3.04 2.91
CA PHE A 45 -0.39 2.99 3.93
C PHE A 45 -0.06 4.40 4.39
N GLY A 46 -0.22 4.65 5.69
CA GLY A 46 0.36 5.80 6.37
C GLY A 46 1.74 5.42 6.90
N PHE A 47 2.68 6.34 6.79
CA PHE A 47 4.07 6.10 7.13
C PHE A 47 4.58 7.11 8.16
N VAL A 48 5.57 6.69 8.94
CA VAL A 48 6.34 7.62 9.77
C VAL A 48 7.47 8.19 8.90
N GLU A 49 7.40 9.49 8.65
CA GLU A 49 8.55 10.26 8.16
C GLU A 49 9.09 11.10 9.30
N ASN A 50 10.41 11.00 9.52
CA ASN A 50 11.23 11.80 10.43
C ASN A 50 10.51 12.93 11.17
N SER A 51 9.77 12.59 12.22
CA SER A 51 9.13 13.50 13.18
C SER A 51 8.22 14.60 12.61
N LEU A 52 7.81 14.54 11.33
CA LEU A 52 7.00 15.58 10.68
C LEU A 52 5.94 14.93 9.78
N THR A 53 4.71 14.94 10.26
CA THR A 53 3.52 14.49 9.54
C THR A 53 3.17 15.49 8.43
N TRP A 54 3.15 15.05 7.17
CA TRP A 54 2.58 15.83 6.06
C TRP A 54 1.33 15.15 5.50
N THR A 55 0.20 15.85 5.51
CA THR A 55 -1.00 15.49 4.77
C THR A 55 -0.96 16.17 3.40
N HIS A 56 -0.79 15.39 2.33
CA HIS A 56 -0.95 15.88 0.96
C HIS A 56 -2.39 15.65 0.49
N LEU A 57 -3.10 16.73 0.18
CA LEU A 57 -4.40 16.72 -0.50
C LEU A 57 -4.16 17.11 -1.96
N SER A 58 -4.35 16.18 -2.89
CA SER A 58 -4.47 16.51 -4.31
C SER A 58 -5.95 16.73 -4.66
N GLN A 59 -6.29 17.87 -5.26
CA GLN A 59 -7.55 18.07 -5.99
C GLN A 59 -7.26 18.09 -7.49
N GLN A 60 -8.20 17.56 -8.28
CA GLN A 60 -8.22 17.62 -9.74
C GLN A 60 -8.61 19.01 -10.24
#